data_AF-A0A5C6P649-F1
#
_entry.id   AF-A0A5C6P649-F1
#
_cell.length_a   1.000
_cell.length_b   1.000
_cell.length_c   1.000
_cell.angle_alpha   90.00
_cell.angle_beta   90.00
_cell.angle_gamma   90.00
#
_symmetry.space_group_name_H-M   'P 1'
#
loop_
_entity.id
_entity.type
_entity.pdbx_description
1 polymer ?
#
loop_
_entity_poly.entity_id
_entity_poly.type
_entity_poly.pdbx_seq_one_letter_code
_entity_poly.pdbx_strand_id
1 'polypeptide(L)'
;MTLGKSLKDMEERLTSYGVKEGCKLMMIGKRNSPEEEAELKKLKDIEKSVEQTAKKLEKVGGELTGLKNGFLAKDLQVEALGKLDHRVKTAAEQLMKTLEQIDALSVPENFSDCRMKKKGLVKTVQGFLAECDKIEACISDHLSKIQSKNLALAD
;
A
#
# COMPACT_ATOMS: atom_id res chain seq x y z
N MET A 1 -34.19 18.73 30.85
CA MET A 1 -34.02 18.21 29.48
C MET A 1 -33.50 19.35 28.61
N THR A 2 -32.20 19.46 28.38
CA THR A 2 -31.66 20.45 27.43
C THR A 2 -31.81 19.90 26.02
N LEU A 3 -32.67 20.54 25.21
CA LEU A 3 -32.70 20.30 23.77
C LEU A 3 -31.31 20.57 23.21
N GLY A 4 -30.64 19.54 22.69
CA GLY A 4 -29.37 19.72 21.99
C GLY A 4 -29.59 20.60 20.77
N LYS A 5 -29.09 21.84 20.79
CA LYS A 5 -29.06 22.74 19.63
C LYS A 5 -27.68 22.66 18.98
N SER A 6 -27.64 22.34 17.69
CA SER A 6 -26.40 22.39 16.91
C SER A 6 -26.12 23.83 16.47
N LEU A 7 -24.96 24.34 16.84
CA LEU A 7 -24.40 25.60 16.35
C LEU A 7 -23.94 25.38 14.90
N LYS A 8 -24.70 25.89 13.92
CA LYS A 8 -24.37 25.73 12.48
C LYS A 8 -24.05 27.06 11.80
N ASP A 9 -24.52 28.17 12.35
CA ASP A 9 -24.37 29.50 11.76
C ASP A 9 -23.22 30.27 12.43
N MET A 10 -22.26 30.77 11.64
CA MET A 10 -21.07 31.47 12.15
C MET A 10 -21.33 32.95 12.46
N GLU A 11 -22.42 33.53 11.95
CA GLU A 11 -22.73 34.95 12.14
C GLU A 11 -23.59 35.18 13.39
N GLU A 12 -24.22 34.12 13.91
CA GLU A 12 -25.12 34.19 15.05
C GLU A 12 -24.38 34.08 16.40
N ARG A 13 -24.74 34.95 17.35
CA ARG A 13 -24.08 35.01 18.66
C ARG A 13 -24.41 33.79 19.52
N LEU A 14 -23.42 33.30 20.29
CA LEU A 14 -23.57 32.19 21.26
C LEU A 14 -24.72 32.41 22.27
N THR A 15 -25.00 33.67 22.62
CA THR A 15 -26.13 34.05 23.47
C THR A 15 -27.50 33.75 22.84
N SER A 16 -27.64 33.81 21.51
CA SER A 16 -28.86 33.42 20.79
C SER A 16 -29.15 31.92 20.90
N TYR A 17 -28.10 31.11 21.05
CA TYR A 17 -28.20 29.68 21.32
C TYR A 17 -28.43 29.35 22.80
N GLY A 18 -28.53 30.36 23.67
CA GLY A 18 -28.74 30.19 25.11
C GLY A 18 -27.50 29.71 25.87
N VAL A 19 -26.30 29.85 25.28
CA VAL A 19 -25.05 29.54 25.95
C VAL A 19 -24.78 30.59 27.03
N LYS A 20 -24.57 30.12 28.26
CA LYS A 20 -24.26 30.94 29.45
C LYS A 20 -22.98 30.44 30.11
N GLU A 21 -22.45 31.25 31.01
CA GLU A 21 -21.33 30.86 31.85
C GLU A 21 -21.67 29.56 32.63
N GLY A 22 -20.77 28.57 32.59
CA GLY A 22 -20.99 27.24 33.16
C GLY A 22 -21.65 26.22 32.20
N CYS A 23 -22.04 26.60 30.98
CA CYS A 23 -22.53 25.64 29.98
C CYS A 23 -21.41 24.71 29.47
N LYS A 24 -21.68 23.40 29.44
CA LYS A 24 -20.80 22.41 28.81
C LYS A 24 -20.99 22.44 27.30
N LEU A 25 -19.97 22.89 26.58
CA LEU A 25 -19.93 22.85 25.12
C LEU A 25 -19.32 21.52 24.67
N MET A 26 -19.96 20.88 23.69
CA MET A 26 -19.42 19.72 23.01
C MET A 26 -18.99 20.18 21.61
N MET A 27 -17.69 20.32 21.39
CA MET A 27 -17.16 20.54 20.04
C MET A 27 -17.26 19.22 19.28
N ILE A 28 -18.18 19.19 18.32
CA ILE A 28 -18.12 18.20 17.25
C ILE A 28 -17.05 18.73 16.30
N GLY A 29 -15.87 18.10 16.32
CA GLY A 29 -14.77 18.47 15.42
C GLY A 29 -15.28 18.56 13.98
N LYS A 30 -14.79 19.54 13.22
CA LYS A 30 -15.07 19.64 11.78
C LYS A 30 -14.98 18.23 11.20
N ARG A 31 -16.06 17.72 10.60
CA ARG A 31 -15.93 16.65 9.61
C ARG A 31 -14.79 17.10 8.70
N ASN A 32 -13.83 16.21 8.46
CA ASN A 32 -12.68 16.42 7.58
C ASN A 32 -13.06 17.38 6.46
N SER A 33 -12.26 18.42 6.25
CA SER A 33 -12.56 19.41 5.21
C SER A 33 -12.75 18.67 3.87
N PRO A 34 -13.60 19.16 2.95
CA PRO A 34 -13.79 18.49 1.65
C PRO A 34 -12.46 18.25 0.91
N GLU A 35 -11.46 19.12 1.09
CA GLU A 35 -10.10 18.91 0.61
C GLU A 35 -9.43 17.67 1.25
N GLU A 36 -9.51 17.55 2.59
CA GLU A 36 -8.94 16.43 3.32
C GLU A 36 -9.62 15.11 2.94
N GLU A 37 -10.94 15.08 2.81
CA GLU A 37 -11.66 13.90 2.33
C GLU A 37 -11.22 13.49 0.92
N ALA A 38 -10.95 14.45 0.02
CA ALA A 38 -10.48 14.18 -1.32
C ALA A 38 -9.06 13.56 -1.31
N GLU A 39 -8.14 14.07 -0.49
CA GLU A 39 -6.80 13.51 -0.30
C GLU A 39 -6.84 12.12 0.34
N LEU A 40 -7.68 11.93 1.36
CA LEU A 40 -7.86 10.66 2.05
C LEU A 40 -8.49 9.61 1.11
N LYS A 41 -9.37 10.03 0.21
CA LYS A 41 -9.91 9.19 -0.86
C LYS A 41 -8.84 8.77 -1.86
N LYS A 42 -7.92 9.67 -2.27
CA LYS A 42 -6.76 9.31 -3.12
C LYS A 42 -5.87 8.29 -2.42
N LEU A 43 -5.52 8.53 -1.16
CA LEU A 43 -4.72 7.58 -0.36
C LEU A 43 -5.38 6.20 -0.27
N LYS A 44 -6.71 6.15 -0.08
CA LYS A 44 -7.46 4.88 -0.08
C LYS A 44 -7.45 4.17 -1.42
N ASP A 45 -7.51 4.91 -2.53
CA ASP A 45 -7.46 4.31 -3.87
C ASP A 45 -6.09 3.69 -4.15
N ILE A 46 -5.03 4.42 -3.77
CA ILE A 46 -3.66 3.93 -3.84
C ILE A 46 -3.50 2.68 -2.96
N GLU A 47 -3.99 2.70 -1.73
CA GLU A 47 -3.97 1.56 -0.80
C GLU A 47 -4.61 0.30 -1.41
N LYS A 48 -5.74 0.44 -2.12
CA LYS A 48 -6.34 -0.67 -2.86
C LYS A 48 -5.45 -1.17 -3.99
N SER A 49 -4.80 -0.26 -4.72
CA SER A 49 -3.88 -0.61 -5.81
C SER A 49 -2.65 -1.37 -5.30
N VAL A 50 -2.11 -0.96 -4.15
CA VAL A 50 -1.04 -1.68 -3.44
C VAL A 50 -1.50 -3.06 -3.01
N GLU A 51 -2.68 -3.18 -2.39
CA GLU A 51 -3.22 -4.47 -1.94
C GLU A 51 -3.45 -5.44 -3.12
N GLN A 52 -3.91 -4.94 -4.27
CA GLN A 52 -4.03 -5.76 -5.48
C GLN A 52 -2.68 -6.23 -6.00
N THR A 53 -1.67 -5.38 -5.95
CA THR A 53 -0.30 -5.73 -6.37
C THR A 53 0.31 -6.74 -5.40
N ALA A 54 0.11 -6.57 -4.10
CA ALA A 54 0.50 -7.53 -3.07
C ALA A 54 -0.12 -8.92 -3.28
N LYS A 55 -1.43 -8.99 -3.58
CA LYS A 55 -2.10 -10.26 -3.90
C LYS A 55 -1.51 -10.95 -5.14
N LYS A 56 -1.03 -10.18 -6.12
CA LYS A 56 -0.32 -10.76 -7.28
C LYS A 56 1.05 -11.29 -6.85
N LEU A 57 1.77 -10.55 -6.01
CA LEU A 57 3.08 -10.95 -5.50
C LEU A 57 3.00 -12.22 -4.64
N GLU A 58 1.98 -12.34 -3.79
CA GLU A 58 1.74 -13.55 -2.99
C GLU A 58 1.52 -14.78 -3.87
N LYS A 59 0.73 -14.65 -4.95
CA LYS A 59 0.55 -15.73 -5.93
C LYS A 59 1.86 -16.13 -6.58
N VAL A 60 2.67 -15.14 -6.97
CA VAL A 60 3.99 -15.37 -7.56
C VAL A 60 4.93 -16.09 -6.58
N GLY A 61 4.92 -15.71 -5.29
CA GLY A 61 5.68 -16.40 -4.24
C GLY A 61 5.21 -17.84 -4.01
N GLY A 62 3.90 -18.08 -4.08
CA GLY A 62 3.30 -19.42 -4.01
C GLY A 62 3.68 -20.30 -5.20
N GLU A 63 3.60 -19.75 -6.42
CA GLU A 63 4.05 -20.41 -7.66
C GLU A 63 5.55 -20.75 -7.60
N LEU A 64 6.39 -19.81 -7.12
CA LEU A 64 7.82 -20.04 -6.93
C LEU A 64 8.10 -21.18 -5.96
N THR A 65 7.39 -21.21 -4.83
CA THR A 65 7.54 -22.26 -3.83
C THR A 65 7.10 -23.62 -4.38
N GLY A 66 5.98 -23.64 -5.11
CA GLY A 66 5.48 -24.83 -5.79
C GLY A 66 6.46 -25.35 -6.83
N LEU A 67 7.12 -24.45 -7.57
CA LEU A 67 8.11 -24.82 -8.58
C LEU A 67 9.41 -25.32 -7.96
N LYS A 68 9.85 -24.72 -6.86
CA LYS A 68 11.02 -25.15 -6.08
C LYS A 68 10.85 -26.54 -5.47
N ASN A 69 9.65 -26.85 -4.97
CA ASN A 69 9.33 -28.15 -4.38
C ASN A 69 8.79 -29.17 -5.39
N GLY A 70 8.51 -28.73 -6.62
CA GLY A 70 7.92 -29.54 -7.67
C GLY A 70 8.94 -30.38 -8.43
N PHE A 71 8.45 -31.43 -9.09
CA PHE A 71 9.24 -32.33 -9.93
C PHE A 71 9.29 -31.90 -11.41
N LEU A 72 9.03 -30.63 -11.73
CA LEU A 72 9.09 -30.15 -13.11
C LEU A 72 10.48 -30.39 -13.71
N ALA A 73 10.55 -30.72 -14.99
CA ALA A 73 11.81 -30.83 -15.72
C ALA A 73 12.58 -29.51 -15.69
N LYS A 74 13.92 -29.58 -15.67
CA LYS A 74 14.80 -28.40 -15.51
C LYS A 74 14.52 -27.30 -16.55
N ASP A 75 14.31 -27.67 -17.81
CA ASP A 75 14.01 -26.72 -18.89
C ASP A 75 12.69 -25.98 -18.66
N LEU A 76 11.65 -26.71 -18.21
CA LEU A 76 10.36 -26.12 -17.84
C LEU A 76 10.46 -25.26 -16.57
N GLN A 77 11.31 -25.65 -15.61
CA GLN A 77 11.57 -24.83 -14.43
C GLN A 77 12.22 -23.50 -14.82
N VAL A 78 13.21 -23.50 -15.71
CA VAL A 78 13.88 -22.28 -16.17
C VAL A 78 12.89 -21.34 -16.86
N GLU A 79 12.03 -21.86 -17.74
CA GLU A 79 11.02 -21.05 -18.42
C GLU A 79 10.01 -20.44 -17.42
N ALA A 80 9.53 -21.25 -16.48
CA ALA A 80 8.57 -20.80 -15.47
C ALA A 80 9.19 -19.81 -14.47
N LEU A 81 10.45 -20.03 -14.06
CA LEU A 81 11.22 -19.08 -13.25
C LEU A 81 11.40 -17.75 -13.99
N GLY A 82 11.70 -17.78 -15.29
CA GLY A 82 11.78 -16.56 -16.10
C GLY A 82 10.44 -15.80 -16.19
N LYS A 83 9.32 -16.52 -16.31
CA LYS A 83 7.98 -15.92 -16.26
C LYS A 83 7.67 -15.32 -14.88
N LEU A 84 8.07 -15.98 -13.81
CA LEU A 84 7.92 -15.48 -12.44
C LEU A 84 8.78 -14.23 -12.21
N ASP A 85 10.04 -14.24 -12.65
CA ASP A 85 10.96 -13.09 -12.57
C ASP A 85 10.36 -11.85 -13.24
N HIS A 86 9.86 -12.00 -14.47
CA HIS A 86 9.22 -10.89 -15.17
C HIS A 86 7.97 -10.37 -14.44
N ARG A 87 7.18 -11.26 -13.83
CA ARG A 87 6.01 -10.89 -13.02
C ARG A 87 6.41 -10.14 -11.74
N VAL A 88 7.47 -10.57 -11.06
CA VAL A 88 8.00 -9.87 -9.87
C VAL A 88 8.46 -8.48 -10.26
N LYS A 89 9.26 -8.35 -11.33
CA LYS A 89 9.73 -7.05 -11.83
C LYS A 89 8.58 -6.12 -12.20
N THR A 90 7.58 -6.63 -12.89
CA THR A 90 6.36 -5.86 -13.21
C THR A 90 5.64 -5.39 -11.94
N ALA A 91 5.52 -6.26 -10.93
CA ALA A 91 4.91 -5.88 -9.65
C ALA A 91 5.74 -4.83 -8.91
N ALA A 92 7.07 -4.96 -8.90
CA ALA A 92 7.99 -3.99 -8.32
C ALA A 92 7.88 -2.61 -9.00
N GLU A 93 7.82 -2.57 -10.34
CA GLU A 93 7.59 -1.32 -11.09
C GLU A 93 6.24 -0.66 -10.75
N GLN A 94 5.17 -1.44 -10.59
CA GLN A 94 3.86 -0.93 -10.17
C GLN A 94 3.90 -0.34 -8.75
N LEU A 95 4.61 -1.01 -7.83
CA LEU A 95 4.83 -0.52 -6.46
C LEU A 95 5.66 0.75 -6.46
N MET A 96 6.70 0.84 -7.30
CA MET A 96 7.54 2.05 -7.42
C MET A 96 6.73 3.23 -7.96
N LYS A 97 5.95 3.04 -9.04
CA LYS A 97 5.02 4.07 -9.56
C LYS A 97 4.02 4.53 -8.51
N THR A 98 3.52 3.60 -7.72
CA THR A 98 2.61 3.89 -6.61
C THR A 98 3.31 4.76 -5.55
N LEU A 99 4.56 4.43 -5.22
CA LEU A 99 5.37 5.20 -4.27
C LEU A 99 5.61 6.63 -4.77
N GLU A 100 5.94 6.80 -6.05
CA GLU A 100 6.07 8.12 -6.69
C GLU A 100 4.76 8.92 -6.63
N GLN A 101 3.61 8.27 -6.89
CA GLN A 101 2.30 8.92 -6.76
C GLN A 101 2.03 9.37 -5.32
N ILE A 102 2.38 8.54 -4.33
CA ILE A 102 2.22 8.88 -2.91
C ILE A 102 3.11 10.08 -2.55
N ASP A 103 4.36 10.09 -3.01
CA ASP A 103 5.30 11.17 -2.73
C ASP A 103 4.87 12.49 -3.37
N ALA A 104 4.32 12.44 -4.59
CA ALA A 104 3.74 13.58 -5.27
C ALA A 104 2.51 14.18 -4.56
N LEU A 105 1.83 13.43 -3.68
CA LEU A 105 0.75 13.99 -2.86
C LEU A 105 1.31 14.98 -1.82
N SER A 106 1.17 16.27 -2.09
CA SER A 106 1.41 17.32 -1.10
C SER A 106 0.24 17.36 -0.12
N VAL A 107 0.47 16.91 1.11
CA VAL A 107 -0.52 16.94 2.19
C VAL A 107 -0.16 18.09 3.14
N PRO A 108 -1.03 19.09 3.33
CA PRO A 108 -0.77 20.23 4.21
C PRO A 108 -0.64 19.80 5.67
N GLU A 109 0.05 20.62 6.48
CA GLU A 109 0.37 20.30 7.89
C GLU A 109 -0.85 20.08 8.77
N ASN A 110 -1.99 20.66 8.38
CA ASN A 110 -3.25 20.57 9.11
C ASN A 110 -3.93 19.20 8.98
N PHE A 111 -3.50 18.34 8.04
CA PHE A 111 -4.11 17.03 7.79
C PHE A 111 -3.27 15.90 8.41
N SER A 112 -3.28 15.83 9.75
CA SER A 112 -2.51 14.85 10.53
C SER A 112 -2.79 13.41 10.11
N ASP A 113 -4.05 13.07 9.86
CA ASP A 113 -4.49 11.72 9.48
C ASP A 113 -4.00 11.32 8.09
N CYS A 114 -4.12 12.22 7.10
CA CYS A 114 -3.56 12.00 5.77
C CYS A 114 -2.05 11.80 5.82
N ARG A 115 -1.33 12.58 6.64
CA ARG A 115 0.13 12.45 6.82
C ARG A 115 0.50 11.10 7.42
N MET A 116 -0.21 10.67 8.46
CA MET A 116 0.02 9.39 9.11
C MET A 116 -0.27 8.23 8.15
N LYS A 117 -1.37 8.31 7.39
CA LYS A 117 -1.77 7.29 6.42
C LYS A 117 -0.82 7.25 5.21
N LYS A 118 -0.39 8.39 4.67
CA LYS A 118 0.68 8.49 3.66
C LYS A 118 1.95 7.79 4.14
N LYS A 119 2.43 8.11 5.35
CA LYS A 119 3.63 7.48 5.91
C LYS A 119 3.49 5.98 6.12
N GLY A 120 2.33 5.52 6.59
CA GLY A 120 2.01 4.09 6.71
C GLY A 120 2.06 3.39 5.36
N LEU A 121 1.40 3.97 4.35
CA LEU A 121 1.35 3.42 3.00
C LEU A 121 2.74 3.33 2.36
N VAL A 122 3.58 4.37 2.49
CA VAL A 122 4.98 4.32 2.03
C VAL A 122 5.74 3.16 2.65
N LYS A 123 5.64 2.97 3.98
CA LYS A 123 6.28 1.83 4.66
C LYS A 123 5.76 0.49 4.14
N THR A 124 4.46 0.38 3.92
CA THR A 124 3.84 -0.83 3.37
C THR A 124 4.37 -1.13 1.96
N VAL A 125 4.40 -0.14 1.06
CA VAL A 125 4.93 -0.29 -0.30
C VAL A 125 6.40 -0.67 -0.29
N GLN A 126 7.22 -0.04 0.56
CA GLN A 126 8.63 -0.41 0.74
C GLN A 126 8.79 -1.84 1.26
N GLY A 127 7.90 -2.29 2.15
CA GLY A 127 7.86 -3.67 2.61
C GLY A 127 7.61 -4.65 1.47
N PHE A 128 6.66 -4.34 0.57
CA PHE A 128 6.38 -5.17 -0.61
C PHE A 128 7.51 -5.14 -1.64
N LEU A 129 8.17 -3.99 -1.85
CA LEU A 129 9.36 -3.91 -2.72
C LEU A 129 10.48 -4.81 -2.20
N ALA A 130 10.76 -4.77 -0.89
CA ALA A 130 11.75 -5.66 -0.29
C ALA A 130 11.36 -7.15 -0.38
N GLU A 131 10.06 -7.45 -0.44
CA GLU A 131 9.58 -8.81 -0.70
C GLU A 131 9.79 -9.21 -2.17
N CYS A 132 9.51 -8.32 -3.13
CA CYS A 132 9.86 -8.51 -4.54
C CYS A 132 11.35 -8.84 -4.70
N ASP A 133 12.24 -8.04 -4.10
CA ASP A 133 13.69 -8.24 -4.19
C ASP A 133 14.11 -9.61 -3.65
N LYS A 134 13.49 -10.08 -2.55
CA LYS A 134 13.74 -11.42 -2.00
C LYS A 134 13.29 -12.52 -2.94
N ILE A 135 12.12 -12.39 -3.55
CA ILE A 135 11.58 -13.36 -4.50
C ILE A 135 12.46 -13.40 -5.75
N GLU A 136 12.86 -12.24 -6.28
CA GLU A 136 13.76 -12.12 -7.43
C GLU A 136 15.13 -12.77 -7.15
N ALA A 137 15.72 -12.48 -5.99
CA ALA A 137 16.97 -13.11 -5.56
C ALA A 137 16.83 -14.64 -5.44
N CYS A 138 15.70 -15.12 -4.90
CA CYS A 138 15.41 -16.55 -4.81
C CYS A 138 15.29 -17.20 -6.20
N ILE A 139 14.63 -16.53 -7.16
CA ILE A 139 14.50 -16.99 -8.54
C ILE A 139 15.89 -17.07 -9.21
N SER A 140 16.71 -16.02 -9.10
CA SER A 140 18.07 -16.00 -9.67
C SER A 140 18.97 -17.07 -9.08
N ASP A 141 18.93 -17.29 -7.76
CA ASP A 141 19.67 -18.38 -7.10
C ASP A 141 19.24 -19.76 -7.62
N HIS A 142 17.93 -19.99 -7.77
CA HIS A 142 17.39 -21.24 -8.31
C HIS A 142 17.80 -21.48 -9.77
N LEU A 143 17.69 -20.45 -10.61
CA LEU A 143 18.13 -20.51 -12.01
C LEU A 143 19.63 -20.86 -12.12
N SER A 144 20.45 -20.21 -11.30
CA SER A 144 21.90 -20.44 -11.26
C SER A 144 22.23 -21.88 -10.86
N LYS A 145 21.51 -22.45 -9.88
CA LYS A 145 21.67 -23.85 -9.44
C LYS A 145 21.28 -24.86 -10.52
N ILE A 146 20.26 -24.57 -11.30
CA ILE A 146 19.82 -25.45 -12.40
C ILE A 146 20.87 -25.45 -13.51
N GLN A 147 21.38 -24.27 -13.90
CA GLN A 147 22.41 -24.14 -14.94
C GLN A 147 23.74 -24.80 -14.54
N SER A 148 24.22 -24.56 -13.32
CA SER A 148 25.49 -25.14 -12.83
C SER A 148 25.45 -26.68 -12.76
N LYS A 149 24.31 -27.28 -12.41
CA LYS A 149 24.12 -28.73 -12.47
C LYS A 149 24.09 -29.31 -13.89
N ASN A 150 23.63 -28.54 -14.88
CA ASN A 150 23.65 -29.00 -16.28
C ASN A 150 25.08 -28.96 -16.85
N LEU A 151 25.89 -27.98 -16.46
CA LEU A 151 27.29 -27.91 -16.88
C LEU A 151 28.12 -29.06 -16.31
N ALA A 152 27.87 -29.46 -15.06
CA ALA A 152 28.58 -30.57 -14.39
C ALA A 152 28.18 -31.98 -14.88
N LEU A 153 27.15 -32.11 -15.72
CA LEU A 153 26.71 -33.38 -16.32
C LEU A 153 27.13 -33.52 -17.79
N ALA A 154 27.73 -32.47 -18.36
CA ALA A 154 28.17 -32.43 -19.75
C ALA A 154 29.67 -32.76 -19.92
N ASP A 155 30.36 -33.11 -18.83
CA ASP A 155 31.75 -33.58 -18.76
C ASP A 155 31.79 -35.08 -18.37
#